data_AF-D7BT03-F1
#
_entry.id   AF-D7BT03-F1
#
_cell.length_a   1.000
_cell.length_b   1.000
_cell.length_c   1.000
_cell.angle_alpha   90.00
_cell.angle_beta   90.00
_cell.angle_gamma   90.00
#
_symmetry.space_group_name_H-M   'P 1'
#
loop_
_entity.id
_entity.type
_entity.pdbx_description
1 polymer ?
#
loop_
_entity_poly.entity_id
_entity_poly.type
_entity_poly.pdbx_seq_one_letter_code
_entity_poly.pdbx_strand_id
1 'polypeptide(L)'
;MSRRPRGRLRAWLATTLLAVGTLLFAGPAPARAEVVHARQQWLRDSQAGLFLHWGMRTSPGYTSCSAWEKAVTDGGWDADYWVGEAEKLHAKYLVLASFHSRLGYSRAWPSDIPGSCSTKRDFLGELISAADARGLKVLLYMTDDPQWHDEGGHEWLDSAAYSDYKGRDVDLTTRDGFGEFSYDNFVEVMRNYPKLSGFWIDNDNDYWIDHGLYEKVRADRPGWLLSNNNEDTPIMDTVSNEQKTGMSPAYDYPQAVWSPQPRLTEACFKLPSSGAWWYSGTDSAVDQALTLRRLIANSGSSVKSLMAETAQVNGRFPSKQEAFNNVAKTYLDAIWGSLNGTEGGGYSYGGLAPGAWNDGAHGVTTVSKADPDLHFVHVLTKPSGSTLTVRDNGYRAQRITDFRTGKQLSFSQGNGKITITGIADWDPYDTVLKVETDGRQGLIPANSMTASASSSASGHPASAVLDADPQGYWDNNTKLPVSLTFDLRSAKSIQYLAINQREWSVSYARSDTEQSARIRDYQIQVSSDGTDWGSAVKTGTLPSARGVQFIDIPATTKRYVRLTVNSTWAAATDTKRYKKLLIDEVRIGSGYAGKSS
;
A
#
# COMPACT_ATOMS: atom_id res chain seq x y z
N MET A 1 -71.01 27.51 -36.42
CA MET A 1 -71.49 26.73 -35.26
C MET A 1 -70.44 25.71 -34.85
N SER A 2 -70.05 25.78 -33.57
CA SER A 2 -69.40 24.77 -32.71
C SER A 2 -68.26 23.84 -33.21
N ARG A 3 -67.13 23.99 -32.50
CA ARG A 3 -66.24 22.96 -31.89
C ARG A 3 -65.09 22.33 -32.72
N ARG A 4 -63.87 22.78 -32.35
CA ARG A 4 -62.58 22.03 -32.31
C ARG A 4 -62.51 21.16 -31.02
N PRO A 5 -61.50 20.29 -30.72
CA PRO A 5 -60.09 20.32 -31.17
C PRO A 5 -59.26 18.99 -31.26
N ARG A 6 -57.96 19.15 -31.60
CA ARG A 6 -56.74 18.29 -31.41
C ARG A 6 -56.54 17.15 -32.43
N GLY A 7 -55.41 16.95 -33.13
CA GLY A 7 -54.09 17.59 -33.21
C GLY A 7 -53.00 16.53 -33.43
N ARG A 8 -52.10 16.70 -34.42
CA ARG A 8 -50.65 16.34 -34.41
C ARG A 8 -50.00 16.33 -35.81
N LEU A 9 -48.68 16.59 -35.80
CA LEU A 9 -47.61 16.38 -36.81
C LEU A 9 -47.51 17.43 -37.93
N ARG A 10 -46.62 18.43 -37.80
CA ARG A 10 -45.15 18.44 -38.07
C ARG A 10 -44.81 18.24 -39.56
N ALA A 11 -44.42 19.34 -40.19
CA ALA A 11 -43.65 19.39 -41.42
C ALA A 11 -42.33 20.11 -41.11
N TRP A 12 -41.22 19.66 -41.69
CA TRP A 12 -40.49 20.38 -42.75
C TRP A 12 -39.14 19.68 -43.02
N LEU A 13 -38.82 19.60 -44.31
CA LEU A 13 -37.69 18.90 -44.91
C LEU A 13 -36.59 19.90 -45.31
N ALA A 14 -35.38 19.33 -45.46
CA ALA A 14 -34.21 19.80 -46.22
C ALA A 14 -33.27 20.82 -45.57
N THR A 15 -31.99 20.48 -45.38
CA THR A 15 -30.91 20.69 -46.38
C THR A 15 -29.63 19.95 -45.95
N THR A 16 -28.87 19.53 -46.96
CA THR A 16 -27.70 18.64 -46.98
C THR A 16 -26.37 19.32 -46.59
N LEU A 17 -25.37 18.50 -46.22
CA LEU A 17 -23.90 18.65 -46.29
C LEU A 17 -23.07 19.07 -45.05
N LEU A 18 -21.95 18.33 -44.91
CA LEU A 18 -20.77 18.44 -44.04
C LEU A 18 -20.85 17.91 -42.60
N ALA A 19 -20.38 16.65 -42.42
CA ALA A 19 -19.32 16.29 -41.45
C ALA A 19 -19.01 14.78 -41.54
N VAL A 20 -18.29 14.37 -42.60
CA VAL A 20 -17.46 13.16 -42.53
C VAL A 20 -16.05 13.67 -42.31
N GLY A 21 -15.59 13.63 -41.07
CA GLY A 21 -14.28 14.09 -40.66
C GLY A 21 -14.05 13.81 -39.17
N THR A 22 -13.06 12.95 -38.91
CA THR A 22 -12.43 12.68 -37.60
C THR A 22 -13.29 12.02 -36.52
N LEU A 23 -13.61 10.74 -36.73
CA LEU A 23 -13.92 9.78 -35.65
C LEU A 23 -13.18 8.46 -35.92
N LEU A 24 -11.88 8.54 -36.20
CA LEU A 24 -11.00 7.39 -36.24
C LEU A 24 -9.65 7.80 -35.64
N PHE A 25 -9.14 6.93 -34.76
CA PHE A 25 -7.94 7.05 -33.93
C PHE A 25 -8.10 7.72 -32.56
N ALA A 26 -9.15 7.38 -31.82
CA ALA A 26 -8.97 7.13 -30.39
C ALA A 26 -8.88 5.62 -30.22
N GLY A 27 -7.66 5.06 -30.19
CA GLY A 27 -7.47 3.72 -29.63
C GLY A 27 -8.01 3.71 -28.19
N PRO A 28 -8.32 2.54 -27.60
CA PRO A 28 -8.72 2.48 -26.21
C PRO A 28 -7.67 3.22 -25.39
N ALA A 29 -8.10 4.23 -24.62
CA ALA A 29 -7.24 4.81 -23.61
C ALA A 29 -6.74 3.64 -22.75
N PRO A 30 -5.43 3.53 -22.46
CA PRO A 30 -4.95 2.46 -21.58
C PRO A 30 -5.78 2.53 -20.30
N ALA A 31 -6.42 1.42 -19.93
CA ALA A 31 -7.26 1.36 -18.74
C ALA A 31 -6.40 1.83 -17.57
N ARG A 32 -6.76 2.97 -16.97
CA ARG A 32 -6.14 3.41 -15.73
C ARG A 32 -6.70 2.53 -14.62
N ALA A 33 -5.84 2.11 -13.70
CA ALA A 33 -6.29 1.37 -12.52
C ALA A 33 -7.42 2.15 -11.84
N GLU A 34 -8.48 1.45 -11.44
CA GLU A 34 -9.50 2.06 -10.59
C GLU A 34 -8.89 2.19 -9.19
N VAL A 35 -8.46 3.40 -8.82
CA VAL A 35 -7.81 3.67 -7.54
C VAL A 35 -8.77 4.17 -6.46
N VAL A 36 -10.06 4.32 -6.77
CA VAL A 36 -11.12 4.59 -5.79
C VAL A 36 -12.40 3.89 -6.25
N HIS A 37 -12.81 2.84 -5.54
CA HIS A 37 -14.06 2.13 -5.80
C HIS A 37 -14.63 1.54 -4.51
N ALA A 38 -15.95 1.37 -4.40
CA ALA A 38 -16.61 0.89 -3.18
C ALA A 38 -16.08 -0.49 -2.70
N ARG A 39 -15.71 -1.38 -3.64
CA ARG A 39 -15.10 -2.70 -3.35
C ARG A 39 -13.76 -2.63 -2.60
N GLN A 40 -13.08 -1.48 -2.68
CA GLN A 40 -11.79 -1.23 -2.03
C GLN A 40 -11.95 -0.62 -0.63
N GLN A 41 -13.13 -0.12 -0.29
CA GLN A 41 -13.33 0.72 0.89
C GLN A 41 -13.00 -0.03 2.19
N TRP A 42 -13.44 -1.28 2.30
CA TRP A 42 -13.17 -2.09 3.50
C TRP A 42 -11.67 -2.29 3.73
N LEU A 43 -10.87 -2.40 2.67
CA LEU A 43 -9.41 -2.55 2.76
C LEU A 43 -8.73 -1.19 3.02
N ARG A 44 -9.26 -0.09 2.47
CA ARG A 44 -8.81 1.28 2.82
C ARG A 44 -9.00 1.58 4.30
N ASP A 45 -10.07 1.06 4.88
CA ASP A 45 -10.43 1.25 6.29
C ASP A 45 -9.75 0.27 7.25
N SER A 46 -9.11 -0.78 6.73
CA SER A 46 -8.33 -1.70 7.54
C SER A 46 -6.89 -1.21 7.75
N GLN A 47 -6.20 -1.78 8.73
CA GLN A 47 -4.74 -1.64 8.86
C GLN A 47 -4.02 -2.99 8.71
N ALA A 48 -4.72 -4.10 8.97
CA ALA A 48 -4.14 -5.42 8.95
C ALA A 48 -5.09 -6.53 8.49
N GLY A 49 -4.49 -7.63 8.02
CA GLY A 49 -5.09 -8.91 7.70
C GLY A 49 -4.22 -10.07 8.19
N LEU A 50 -4.79 -11.28 8.23
CA LEU A 50 -4.12 -12.52 8.62
C LEU A 50 -3.98 -13.46 7.40
N PHE A 51 -2.76 -13.90 7.11
CA PHE A 51 -2.44 -14.77 5.97
C PHE A 51 -2.20 -16.20 6.46
N LEU A 52 -2.98 -17.16 5.97
CA LEU A 52 -2.98 -18.53 6.44
C LEU A 52 -2.50 -19.47 5.34
N HIS A 53 -1.21 -19.80 5.37
CA HIS A 53 -0.64 -20.82 4.49
C HIS A 53 -0.79 -22.20 5.15
N TRP A 54 -1.72 -22.99 4.64
CA TRP A 54 -2.14 -24.21 5.31
C TRP A 54 -2.69 -25.24 4.32
N GLY A 55 -2.02 -26.38 4.19
CA GLY A 55 -2.41 -27.45 3.27
C GLY A 55 -1.83 -28.80 3.66
N MET A 56 -1.85 -29.74 2.72
CA MET A 56 -1.42 -31.12 2.96
C MET A 56 0.04 -31.26 3.38
N ARG A 57 0.92 -30.29 3.02
CA ARG A 57 2.33 -30.28 3.44
C ARG A 57 2.61 -29.44 4.69
N THR A 58 1.58 -28.88 5.33
CA THR A 58 1.70 -28.36 6.70
C THR A 58 2.15 -29.50 7.61
N SER A 59 3.15 -29.28 8.48
CA SER A 59 3.72 -30.35 9.28
C SER A 59 2.77 -30.84 10.40
N PRO A 60 2.64 -32.16 10.62
CA PRO A 60 3.20 -33.25 9.81
C PRO A 60 2.49 -33.34 8.44
N GLY A 61 3.26 -33.54 7.36
CA GLY A 61 2.69 -33.61 6.01
C GLY A 61 1.93 -34.91 5.74
N TYR A 62 0.97 -34.85 4.82
CA TYR A 62 0.11 -35.95 4.38
C TYR A 62 0.13 -36.04 2.86
N THR A 63 0.14 -37.26 2.31
CA THR A 63 -0.03 -37.52 0.86
C THR A 63 -1.43 -38.01 0.51
N SER A 64 -2.25 -38.35 1.51
CA SER A 64 -3.65 -38.74 1.32
C SER A 64 -4.57 -37.60 1.72
N CYS A 65 -5.39 -37.14 0.78
CA CYS A 65 -6.35 -36.05 1.00
C CYS A 65 -7.32 -36.38 2.14
N SER A 66 -7.83 -37.61 2.19
CA SER A 66 -8.74 -38.06 3.25
C SER A 66 -8.04 -38.20 4.61
N ALA A 67 -6.75 -38.58 4.63
CA ALA A 67 -5.98 -38.63 5.86
C ALA A 67 -5.71 -37.23 6.41
N TRP A 68 -5.38 -36.27 5.54
CA TRP A 68 -5.23 -34.86 5.91
C TRP A 68 -6.53 -34.29 6.46
N GLU A 69 -7.64 -34.41 5.72
CA GLU A 69 -8.95 -33.93 6.16
C GLU A 69 -9.38 -34.55 7.50
N LYS A 70 -9.11 -35.85 7.69
CA LYS A 70 -9.36 -36.53 8.96
C LYS A 70 -8.50 -35.94 10.08
N ALA A 71 -7.20 -35.73 9.85
CA ALA A 71 -6.32 -35.17 10.87
C ALA A 71 -6.69 -33.73 11.27
N VAL A 72 -7.11 -32.92 10.30
CA VAL A 72 -7.67 -31.57 10.52
C VAL A 72 -8.93 -31.65 11.40
N THR A 73 -9.88 -32.52 11.03
CA THR A 73 -11.18 -32.63 11.69
C THR A 73 -11.07 -33.24 13.09
N ASP A 74 -10.39 -34.38 13.23
CA ASP A 74 -10.16 -35.05 14.52
C ASP A 74 -9.25 -34.21 15.43
N GLY A 75 -8.38 -33.38 14.84
CA GLY A 75 -7.53 -32.44 15.56
C GLY A 75 -8.30 -31.27 16.18
N GLY A 76 -9.58 -31.10 15.82
CA GLY A 76 -10.44 -30.06 16.37
C GLY A 76 -10.29 -28.70 15.70
N TRP A 77 -9.99 -28.65 14.39
CA TRP A 77 -9.97 -27.39 13.65
C TRP A 77 -11.29 -26.64 13.78
N ASP A 78 -11.18 -25.33 14.00
CA ASP A 78 -12.28 -24.40 14.24
C ASP A 78 -12.03 -23.06 13.54
N ALA A 79 -12.97 -22.64 12.70
CA ALA A 79 -12.95 -21.36 12.01
C ALA A 79 -13.01 -20.17 12.99
N ASP A 80 -13.80 -20.28 14.07
CA ASP A 80 -13.97 -19.20 15.04
C ASP A 80 -12.67 -18.90 15.79
N TYR A 81 -11.81 -19.92 15.96
CA TYR A 81 -10.47 -19.73 16.50
C TYR A 81 -9.63 -18.82 15.58
N TRP A 82 -9.52 -19.11 14.29
CA TRP A 82 -8.75 -18.28 13.36
C TRP A 82 -9.27 -16.84 13.29
N VAL A 83 -10.60 -16.68 13.23
CA VAL A 83 -11.21 -15.34 13.25
C VAL A 83 -10.91 -14.62 14.56
N GLY A 84 -10.99 -15.33 15.69
CA GLY A 84 -10.66 -14.79 17.01
C GLY A 84 -9.20 -14.37 17.16
N GLU A 85 -8.26 -15.11 16.59
CA GLU A 85 -6.85 -14.71 16.54
C GLU A 85 -6.64 -13.49 15.64
N ALA A 86 -7.35 -13.39 14.51
CA ALA A 86 -7.30 -12.21 13.64
C ALA A 86 -7.79 -10.95 14.37
N GLU A 87 -8.87 -11.02 15.17
CA GLU A 87 -9.34 -9.86 15.95
C GLU A 87 -8.39 -9.43 17.05
N LYS A 88 -7.57 -10.33 17.62
CA LYS A 88 -6.50 -9.94 18.55
C LYS A 88 -5.51 -8.99 17.89
N LEU A 89 -5.33 -9.09 16.57
CA LEU A 89 -4.48 -8.21 15.78
C LEU A 89 -5.22 -6.99 15.22
N HIS A 90 -6.50 -6.81 15.57
CA HIS A 90 -7.43 -5.88 14.93
C HIS A 90 -7.52 -6.05 13.40
N ALA A 91 -7.20 -7.24 12.90
CA ALA A 91 -7.30 -7.53 11.48
C ALA A 91 -8.75 -7.45 11.01
N LYS A 92 -8.94 -7.05 9.76
CA LYS A 92 -10.28 -6.94 9.13
C LYS A 92 -10.52 -7.97 8.04
N TYR A 93 -9.52 -8.78 7.73
CA TYR A 93 -9.61 -9.79 6.71
C TYR A 93 -8.63 -10.94 6.93
N LEU A 94 -8.95 -12.07 6.33
CA LEU A 94 -8.09 -13.25 6.25
C LEU A 94 -7.84 -13.59 4.78
N VAL A 95 -6.66 -14.13 4.50
CA VAL A 95 -6.33 -14.73 3.21
C VAL A 95 -6.00 -16.20 3.43
N LEU A 96 -6.76 -17.10 2.82
CA LEU A 96 -6.54 -18.55 2.94
C LEU A 96 -5.74 -19.06 1.75
N ALA A 97 -4.50 -19.51 2.00
CA ALA A 97 -3.59 -20.11 1.02
C ALA A 97 -3.45 -21.62 1.22
N SER A 98 -4.55 -22.34 0.97
CA SER A 98 -4.54 -23.81 0.93
C SER A 98 -4.24 -24.35 -0.47
N PHE A 99 -4.77 -23.71 -1.52
CA PHE A 99 -4.45 -24.01 -2.91
C PHE A 99 -3.13 -23.33 -3.31
N HIS A 100 -2.04 -23.87 -2.76
CA HIS A 100 -0.70 -23.29 -2.88
C HIS A 100 0.29 -24.35 -3.40
N SER A 101 1.20 -23.93 -4.29
CA SER A 101 2.06 -24.82 -5.06
C SER A 101 2.91 -25.74 -4.19
N ARG A 102 3.48 -25.17 -3.13
CA ARG A 102 4.29 -25.93 -2.14
C ARG A 102 3.50 -26.55 -1.00
N LEU A 103 2.16 -26.47 -1.00
CA LEU A 103 1.31 -27.07 0.04
C LEU A 103 0.44 -28.22 -0.48
N GLY A 104 0.80 -28.77 -1.64
CA GLY A 104 0.14 -29.93 -2.23
C GLY A 104 -1.16 -29.58 -2.96
N TYR A 105 -1.31 -28.32 -3.39
CA TYR A 105 -2.45 -27.85 -4.19
C TYR A 105 -3.80 -28.23 -3.57
N SER A 106 -3.84 -28.24 -2.23
CA SER A 106 -4.97 -28.75 -1.47
C SER A 106 -6.11 -27.74 -1.45
N ARG A 107 -7.24 -28.11 -2.03
CA ARG A 107 -8.44 -27.28 -2.02
C ARG A 107 -9.20 -27.57 -0.74
N ALA A 108 -9.17 -26.64 0.21
CA ALA A 108 -9.86 -26.74 1.50
C ALA A 108 -11.38 -26.50 1.38
N TRP A 109 -11.97 -26.95 0.27
CA TRP A 109 -13.38 -26.86 -0.06
C TRP A 109 -13.80 -28.06 -0.91
N PRO A 110 -15.11 -28.42 -0.91
CA PRO A 110 -15.65 -29.45 -1.78
C PRO A 110 -15.70 -28.95 -3.22
N SER A 111 -15.22 -29.77 -4.15
CA SER A 111 -15.16 -29.44 -5.58
C SER A 111 -15.59 -30.64 -6.40
N ASP A 112 -16.36 -30.39 -7.46
CA ASP A 112 -16.70 -31.41 -8.46
C ASP A 112 -15.59 -31.56 -9.52
N ILE A 113 -14.69 -30.57 -9.62
CA ILE A 113 -13.56 -30.56 -10.55
C ILE A 113 -12.43 -31.46 -9.99
N PRO A 114 -12.03 -32.55 -10.66
CA PRO A 114 -10.87 -33.35 -10.26
C PRO A 114 -9.56 -32.68 -10.69
N GLY A 115 -8.41 -33.19 -10.21
CA GLY A 115 -7.08 -32.69 -10.61
C GLY A 115 -6.16 -32.36 -9.45
N SER A 116 -6.69 -32.15 -8.24
CA SER A 116 -5.91 -32.11 -7.00
C SER A 116 -6.80 -32.48 -5.80
N CYS A 117 -6.20 -32.66 -4.62
CA CYS A 117 -6.97 -32.88 -3.37
C CYS A 117 -8.05 -31.81 -3.17
N SER A 118 -9.27 -32.24 -2.88
CA SER A 118 -10.38 -31.41 -2.41
C SER A 118 -11.05 -32.06 -1.19
N THR A 119 -11.34 -31.27 -0.16
CA THR A 119 -11.92 -31.78 1.09
C THR A 119 -13.42 -31.99 0.96
N LYS A 120 -13.99 -32.98 1.66
CA LYS A 120 -15.44 -33.15 1.73
C LYS A 120 -16.09 -32.18 2.71
N ARG A 121 -15.41 -31.87 3.81
CA ARG A 121 -15.76 -30.80 4.73
C ARG A 121 -15.41 -29.45 4.11
N ASP A 122 -16.29 -28.48 4.29
CA ASP A 122 -16.20 -27.16 3.69
C ASP A 122 -15.49 -26.15 4.58
N PHE A 123 -14.18 -26.33 4.77
CA PHE A 123 -13.37 -25.46 5.63
C PHE A 123 -13.37 -24.00 5.14
N LEU A 124 -13.35 -23.76 3.82
CA LEU A 124 -13.47 -22.42 3.24
C LEU A 124 -14.83 -21.78 3.57
N GLY A 125 -15.93 -22.50 3.37
CA GLY A 125 -17.28 -22.01 3.67
C GLY A 125 -17.50 -21.75 5.16
N GLU A 126 -16.97 -22.62 6.03
CA GLU A 126 -16.96 -22.44 7.49
C GLU A 126 -16.18 -21.18 7.89
N LEU A 127 -14.98 -20.96 7.31
CA LEU A 127 -14.18 -19.75 7.55
C LEU A 127 -14.88 -18.47 7.08
N ILE A 128 -15.46 -18.48 5.88
CA ILE A 128 -16.22 -17.34 5.36
C ILE A 128 -17.39 -17.02 6.28
N SER A 129 -18.11 -18.03 6.76
CA SER A 129 -19.28 -17.85 7.62
C SER A 129 -18.90 -17.27 8.98
N ALA A 130 -17.85 -17.80 9.62
CA ALA A 130 -17.33 -17.30 10.90
C ALA A 130 -16.82 -15.86 10.78
N ALA A 131 -16.07 -15.56 9.72
CA ALA A 131 -15.55 -14.21 9.47
C ALA A 131 -16.68 -13.20 9.20
N ASP A 132 -17.64 -13.54 8.34
CA ASP A 132 -18.78 -12.66 8.00
C ASP A 132 -19.63 -12.34 9.23
N ALA A 133 -19.88 -13.33 10.10
CA ALA A 133 -20.60 -13.15 11.36
C ALA A 133 -19.95 -12.13 12.30
N ARG A 134 -18.64 -11.89 12.14
CA ARG A 134 -17.83 -10.97 12.95
C ARG A 134 -17.37 -9.73 12.16
N GLY A 135 -17.86 -9.59 10.92
CA GLY A 135 -17.57 -8.45 10.06
C GLY A 135 -16.18 -8.46 9.41
N LEU A 136 -15.49 -9.58 9.41
CA LEU A 136 -14.22 -9.77 8.70
C LEU A 136 -14.48 -10.25 7.26
N LYS A 137 -13.52 -9.96 6.37
CA LYS A 137 -13.53 -10.39 4.97
C LYS A 137 -12.62 -11.61 4.79
N VAL A 138 -12.91 -12.45 3.79
CA VAL A 138 -12.05 -13.57 3.43
C VAL A 138 -11.72 -13.45 1.95
N LEU A 139 -10.42 -13.53 1.64
CA LEU A 139 -9.92 -13.69 0.28
C LEU A 139 -9.37 -15.10 0.14
N LEU A 140 -9.56 -15.68 -1.05
CA LEU A 140 -8.93 -16.95 -1.38
C LEU A 140 -7.64 -16.68 -2.14
N TYR A 141 -6.53 -17.23 -1.64
CA TYR A 141 -5.28 -17.20 -2.38
C TYR A 141 -5.33 -18.24 -3.51
N MET A 142 -4.79 -17.89 -4.66
CA MET A 142 -4.76 -18.73 -5.85
C MET A 142 -3.36 -18.71 -6.47
N THR A 143 -2.75 -19.89 -6.57
CA THR A 143 -1.46 -20.08 -7.24
C THR A 143 -1.65 -20.32 -8.74
N ASP A 144 -0.67 -19.92 -9.52
CA ASP A 144 -0.54 -20.13 -10.97
C ASP A 144 0.47 -21.22 -11.34
N ASP A 145 1.25 -21.68 -10.37
CA ASP A 145 2.51 -22.36 -10.60
C ASP A 145 2.42 -23.87 -10.28
N PRO A 146 2.49 -24.76 -11.29
CA PRO A 146 2.54 -26.19 -11.08
C PRO A 146 3.94 -26.72 -10.77
N GLN A 147 5.00 -25.91 -10.72
CA GLN A 147 6.41 -26.34 -10.61
C GLN A 147 6.65 -27.39 -9.51
N TRP A 148 5.87 -27.35 -8.43
CA TRP A 148 6.04 -28.19 -7.25
C TRP A 148 5.10 -29.41 -7.24
N HIS A 149 4.54 -29.78 -8.39
CA HIS A 149 3.59 -30.89 -8.54
C HIS A 149 4.13 -32.25 -8.06
N ASP A 150 5.45 -32.47 -8.07
CA ASP A 150 6.07 -33.71 -7.58
C ASP A 150 6.86 -33.53 -6.26
N GLU A 151 6.72 -32.37 -5.59
CA GLU A 151 7.59 -32.00 -4.48
C GLU A 151 7.47 -32.99 -3.30
N GLY A 152 8.61 -33.55 -2.88
CA GLY A 152 8.67 -34.57 -1.83
C GLY A 152 8.45 -35.99 -2.34
N GLY A 153 8.51 -36.22 -3.66
CA GLY A 153 8.40 -37.55 -4.27
C GLY A 153 6.96 -38.06 -4.36
N HIS A 154 6.00 -37.15 -4.38
CA HIS A 154 4.57 -37.45 -4.50
C HIS A 154 3.97 -36.53 -5.54
N GLU A 155 3.23 -37.09 -6.50
CA GLU A 155 2.48 -36.33 -7.49
C GLU A 155 1.20 -35.78 -6.84
N TRP A 156 1.10 -34.46 -6.79
CA TRP A 156 0.01 -33.71 -6.16
C TRP A 156 -1.10 -33.34 -7.16
N LEU A 157 -0.83 -33.43 -8.47
CA LEU A 157 -1.75 -33.11 -9.55
C LEU A 157 -2.13 -34.36 -10.35
N ASP A 158 -3.42 -34.53 -10.62
CA ASP A 158 -3.94 -35.66 -11.37
C ASP A 158 -4.41 -35.25 -12.76
N SER A 159 -3.44 -35.16 -13.69
CA SER A 159 -3.70 -34.83 -15.09
C SER A 159 -4.68 -35.80 -15.75
N ALA A 160 -4.65 -37.09 -15.38
CA ALA A 160 -5.54 -38.09 -15.99
C ALA A 160 -7.00 -37.84 -15.58
N ALA A 161 -7.26 -37.65 -14.28
CA ALA A 161 -8.61 -37.38 -13.80
C ALA A 161 -9.17 -36.06 -14.35
N TYR A 162 -8.33 -35.02 -14.45
CA TYR A 162 -8.77 -33.76 -15.07
C TYR A 162 -9.00 -33.90 -16.58
N SER A 163 -8.15 -34.64 -17.29
CA SER A 163 -8.34 -34.92 -18.72
C SER A 163 -9.65 -35.67 -18.99
N ASP A 164 -9.97 -36.67 -18.18
CA ASP A 164 -11.24 -37.41 -18.24
C ASP A 164 -12.44 -36.48 -18.02
N TYR A 165 -12.34 -35.57 -17.04
CA TYR A 165 -13.37 -34.56 -16.77
C TYR A 165 -13.58 -33.59 -17.95
N LYS A 166 -12.50 -33.20 -18.62
CA LYS A 166 -12.55 -32.30 -19.79
C LYS A 166 -12.88 -33.01 -21.10
N GLY A 167 -12.81 -34.35 -21.13
CA GLY A 167 -12.98 -35.15 -22.34
C GLY A 167 -11.86 -34.94 -23.36
N ARG A 168 -10.70 -34.44 -22.93
CA ARG A 168 -9.49 -34.22 -23.74
C ARG A 168 -8.25 -34.20 -22.86
N ASP A 169 -7.11 -34.50 -23.44
CA ASP A 169 -5.82 -34.46 -22.73
C ASP A 169 -5.52 -33.02 -22.26
N VAL A 170 -5.24 -32.88 -20.96
CA VAL A 170 -4.76 -31.66 -20.31
C VAL A 170 -3.67 -32.04 -19.31
N ASP A 171 -2.48 -31.47 -19.50
CA ASP A 171 -1.34 -31.71 -18.61
C ASP A 171 -1.23 -30.63 -17.53
N LEU A 172 -1.66 -30.96 -16.31
CA LEU A 172 -1.61 -30.08 -15.14
C LEU A 172 -0.20 -29.76 -14.67
N THR A 173 0.83 -30.47 -15.14
CA THR A 173 2.23 -30.18 -14.80
C THR A 173 2.79 -29.01 -15.64
N THR A 174 2.05 -28.59 -16.67
CA THR A 174 2.37 -27.42 -17.49
C THR A 174 1.60 -26.19 -17.02
N ARG A 175 2.18 -24.99 -17.22
CA ARG A 175 1.50 -23.73 -16.85
C ARG A 175 0.17 -23.53 -17.58
N ASP A 176 0.06 -23.99 -18.83
CA ASP A 176 -1.17 -23.86 -19.63
C ASP A 176 -2.27 -24.78 -19.09
N GLY A 177 -1.98 -26.07 -18.93
CA GLY A 177 -2.96 -27.02 -18.40
C GLY A 177 -3.35 -26.75 -16.94
N PHE A 178 -2.38 -26.36 -16.10
CA PHE A 178 -2.67 -25.88 -14.75
C PHE A 178 -3.47 -24.58 -14.76
N GLY A 179 -3.17 -23.68 -15.69
CA GLY A 179 -3.91 -22.42 -15.91
C GLY A 179 -5.38 -22.69 -16.21
N GLU A 180 -5.68 -23.66 -17.06
CA GLU A 180 -7.05 -24.10 -17.33
C GLU A 180 -7.73 -24.69 -16.09
N PHE A 181 -7.05 -25.59 -15.38
CA PHE A 181 -7.59 -26.19 -14.15
C PHE A 181 -7.88 -25.15 -13.07
N SER A 182 -6.93 -24.27 -12.79
CA SER A 182 -7.10 -23.20 -11.82
C SER A 182 -8.20 -22.21 -12.25
N TYR A 183 -8.32 -21.87 -13.55
CA TYR A 183 -9.42 -21.08 -14.09
C TYR A 183 -10.79 -21.70 -13.76
N ASP A 184 -10.96 -23.01 -13.99
CA ASP A 184 -12.21 -23.70 -13.66
C ASP A 184 -12.49 -23.64 -12.14
N ASN A 185 -11.46 -23.72 -11.29
CA ASN A 185 -11.59 -23.54 -9.84
C ASN A 185 -12.01 -22.11 -9.45
N PHE A 186 -11.46 -21.06 -10.09
CA PHE A 186 -11.94 -19.68 -9.88
C PHE A 186 -13.43 -19.57 -10.15
N VAL A 187 -13.90 -20.13 -11.28
CA VAL A 187 -15.30 -20.07 -11.69
C VAL A 187 -16.20 -20.84 -10.71
N GLU A 188 -15.78 -22.04 -10.27
CA GLU A 188 -16.51 -22.83 -9.27
C GLU A 188 -16.61 -22.07 -7.94
N VAL A 189 -15.50 -21.57 -7.40
CA VAL A 189 -15.49 -20.85 -6.12
C VAL A 189 -16.32 -19.58 -6.22
N MET A 190 -16.19 -18.82 -7.32
CA MET A 190 -17.02 -17.64 -7.56
C MET A 190 -18.51 -17.99 -7.48
N ARG A 191 -18.94 -19.09 -8.08
CA ARG A 191 -20.34 -19.55 -8.05
C ARG A 191 -20.76 -19.99 -6.65
N ASN A 192 -19.95 -20.82 -5.99
CA ASN A 192 -20.32 -21.52 -4.77
C ASN A 192 -20.25 -20.64 -3.52
N TYR A 193 -19.38 -19.62 -3.49
CA TYR A 193 -19.12 -18.78 -2.31
C TYR A 193 -19.43 -17.30 -2.54
N PRO A 194 -20.70 -16.88 -2.69
CA PRO A 194 -21.06 -15.50 -2.96
C PRO A 194 -20.64 -14.48 -1.87
N LYS A 195 -20.35 -14.97 -0.66
CA LYS A 195 -19.85 -14.18 0.48
C LYS A 195 -18.33 -14.05 0.54
N LEU A 196 -17.57 -14.78 -0.29
CA LEU A 196 -16.14 -14.54 -0.43
C LEU A 196 -15.93 -13.08 -0.86
N SER A 197 -14.80 -12.47 -0.47
CA SER A 197 -14.55 -11.04 -0.70
C SER A 197 -13.56 -10.78 -1.83
N GLY A 198 -13.05 -11.83 -2.47
CA GLY A 198 -12.14 -11.72 -3.59
C GLY A 198 -11.03 -12.74 -3.61
N PHE A 199 -10.03 -12.47 -4.45
CA PHE A 199 -8.89 -13.33 -4.66
C PHE A 199 -7.58 -12.61 -4.35
N TRP A 200 -6.62 -13.36 -3.82
CA TRP A 200 -5.23 -12.95 -3.71
C TRP A 200 -4.41 -13.80 -4.69
N ILE A 201 -3.86 -13.17 -5.71
CA ILE A 201 -3.18 -13.83 -6.81
C ILE A 201 -1.68 -13.85 -6.55
N ASP A 202 -1.07 -15.03 -6.60
CA ASP A 202 0.37 -15.16 -6.37
C ASP A 202 1.21 -14.72 -7.55
N ASN A 203 0.93 -15.20 -8.76
CA ASN A 203 1.40 -14.58 -9.99
C ASN A 203 0.33 -14.75 -11.07
N ASP A 204 0.42 -13.99 -12.15
CA ASP A 204 -0.47 -14.16 -13.30
C ASP A 204 -0.15 -15.44 -14.09
N ASN A 205 -1.19 -16.09 -14.60
CA ASN A 205 -1.10 -17.16 -15.59
C ASN A 205 -1.61 -16.66 -16.96
N ASP A 206 -0.86 -16.95 -18.02
CA ASP A 206 -1.23 -16.52 -19.39
C ASP A 206 -2.61 -17.05 -19.79
N TYR A 207 -2.97 -18.28 -19.40
CA TYR A 207 -4.29 -18.85 -19.68
C TYR A 207 -5.41 -17.99 -19.09
N TRP A 208 -5.23 -17.48 -17.87
CA TRP A 208 -6.24 -16.66 -17.20
C TRP A 208 -6.46 -15.33 -17.93
N ILE A 209 -5.37 -14.71 -18.38
CA ILE A 209 -5.41 -13.45 -19.13
C ILE A 209 -6.06 -13.68 -20.49
N ASP A 210 -5.61 -14.68 -21.24
CA ASP A 210 -6.09 -14.97 -22.59
C ASP A 210 -7.58 -15.38 -22.62
N HIS A 211 -8.09 -15.92 -21.51
CA HIS A 211 -9.49 -16.31 -21.35
C HIS A 211 -10.33 -15.32 -20.53
N GLY A 212 -9.79 -14.12 -20.23
CA GLY A 212 -10.53 -13.02 -19.63
C GLY A 212 -11.02 -13.28 -18.20
N LEU A 213 -10.23 -13.99 -17.38
CA LEU A 213 -10.58 -14.34 -16.00
C LEU A 213 -10.95 -13.10 -15.18
N TYR A 214 -10.11 -12.07 -15.23
CA TYR A 214 -10.28 -10.90 -14.38
C TYR A 214 -11.48 -10.07 -14.81
N GLU A 215 -11.72 -9.92 -16.11
CA GLU A 215 -12.93 -9.30 -16.65
C GLU A 215 -14.18 -10.07 -16.20
N LYS A 216 -14.11 -11.40 -16.21
CA LYS A 216 -15.19 -12.26 -15.70
C LYS A 216 -15.43 -12.05 -14.20
N VAL A 217 -14.37 -11.98 -13.38
CA VAL A 217 -14.51 -11.65 -11.95
C VAL A 217 -15.20 -10.29 -11.79
N ARG A 218 -14.80 -9.27 -12.55
CA ARG A 218 -15.43 -7.94 -12.49
C ARG A 218 -16.91 -7.98 -12.92
N ALA A 219 -17.26 -8.79 -13.91
CA ALA A 219 -18.63 -8.94 -14.38
C ALA A 219 -19.52 -9.70 -13.38
N ASP A 220 -19.05 -10.85 -12.89
CA ASP A 220 -19.86 -11.76 -12.06
C ASP A 220 -19.86 -11.34 -10.58
N ARG A 221 -18.76 -10.73 -10.12
CA ARG A 221 -18.49 -10.34 -8.73
C ARG A 221 -17.92 -8.91 -8.64
N PRO A 222 -18.64 -7.86 -9.08
CA PRO A 222 -18.15 -6.48 -9.12
C PRO A 222 -17.76 -5.90 -7.75
N GLY A 223 -18.25 -6.50 -6.66
CA GLY A 223 -17.91 -6.13 -5.28
C GLY A 223 -16.66 -6.80 -4.72
N TRP A 224 -16.02 -7.72 -5.45
CA TRP A 224 -14.86 -8.48 -4.97
C TRP A 224 -13.56 -7.74 -5.22
N LEU A 225 -12.62 -7.89 -4.29
CA LEU A 225 -11.28 -7.36 -4.41
C LEU A 225 -10.39 -8.33 -5.23
N LEU A 226 -9.56 -7.78 -6.10
CA LEU A 226 -8.47 -8.55 -6.73
C LEU A 226 -7.14 -8.02 -6.22
N SER A 227 -6.34 -8.90 -5.62
CA SER A 227 -4.98 -8.59 -5.18
C SER A 227 -3.96 -9.31 -6.02
N ASN A 228 -2.84 -8.65 -6.32
CA ASN A 228 -1.72 -9.27 -7.03
C ASN A 228 -0.41 -9.05 -6.28
N ASN A 229 0.42 -10.08 -6.26
CA ASN A 229 1.71 -10.09 -5.61
C ASN A 229 2.80 -9.48 -6.51
N ASN A 230 3.58 -8.55 -5.97
CA ASN A 230 4.75 -7.91 -6.58
C ASN A 230 4.53 -7.27 -7.98
N GLU A 231 3.28 -7.06 -8.38
CA GLU A 231 2.91 -6.53 -9.69
C GLU A 231 1.81 -5.47 -9.57
N ASP A 232 1.90 -4.45 -10.42
CA ASP A 232 0.92 -3.35 -10.46
C ASP A 232 0.24 -3.30 -11.83
N THR A 233 -0.84 -4.08 -11.97
CA THR A 233 -1.64 -4.12 -13.19
C THR A 233 -2.97 -3.36 -13.01
N PRO A 234 -3.50 -2.69 -14.05
CA PRO A 234 -4.70 -1.86 -13.90
C PRO A 234 -5.96 -2.58 -13.40
N ILE A 235 -6.10 -3.88 -13.71
CA ILE A 235 -7.31 -4.64 -13.37
C ILE A 235 -7.35 -5.06 -11.89
N MET A 236 -6.19 -5.14 -11.25
CA MET A 236 -6.05 -5.47 -9.82
C MET A 236 -6.39 -4.25 -8.97
N ASP A 237 -6.83 -4.44 -7.73
CA ASP A 237 -7.15 -3.37 -6.78
C ASP A 237 -5.98 -3.01 -5.87
N THR A 238 -5.12 -3.97 -5.57
CA THR A 238 -4.02 -3.88 -4.61
C THR A 238 -2.72 -4.39 -5.20
N VAL A 239 -1.62 -3.78 -4.77
CA VAL A 239 -0.26 -4.31 -4.96
C VAL A 239 0.22 -4.87 -3.63
N SER A 240 0.19 -6.19 -3.51
CA SER A 240 0.74 -6.89 -2.36
C SER A 240 2.22 -7.11 -2.57
N ASN A 241 3.02 -6.89 -1.54
CA ASN A 241 4.46 -7.06 -1.60
C ASN A 241 4.82 -8.22 -0.68
N GLU A 242 5.42 -9.26 -1.23
CA GLU A 242 5.93 -10.35 -0.41
C GLU A 242 7.15 -9.96 0.41
N GLN A 243 7.49 -10.78 1.42
CA GLN A 243 8.53 -10.52 2.42
C GLN A 243 9.74 -9.76 1.87
N LYS A 244 9.91 -8.51 2.32
CA LYS A 244 11.07 -7.67 2.00
C LYS A 244 12.07 -7.68 3.16
N THR A 245 13.34 -7.46 2.83
CA THR A 245 14.48 -7.41 3.77
C THR A 245 15.46 -6.32 3.36
N GLY A 246 16.39 -5.96 4.25
CA GLY A 246 17.44 -4.97 3.98
C GLY A 246 17.07 -3.51 4.29
N MET A 247 15.84 -3.24 4.74
CA MET A 247 15.45 -1.93 5.27
C MET A 247 16.22 -1.59 6.55
N SER A 248 16.45 -0.29 6.79
CA SER A 248 17.05 0.22 8.02
C SER A 248 16.24 1.38 8.57
N PRO A 249 15.57 1.24 9.73
CA PRO A 249 15.48 0.04 10.57
C PRO A 249 14.73 -1.14 9.92
N ALA A 250 14.98 -2.37 10.38
CA ALA A 250 14.41 -3.58 9.77
C ALA A 250 12.87 -3.67 9.81
N TYR A 251 12.22 -2.95 10.73
CA TYR A 251 10.76 -2.88 10.82
C TYR A 251 10.14 -1.93 9.79
N ASP A 252 10.92 -1.02 9.20
CA ASP A 252 10.45 -0.01 8.25
C ASP A 252 10.29 -0.61 6.84
N TYR A 253 9.46 -1.65 6.77
CA TYR A 253 9.03 -2.30 5.54
C TYR A 253 8.57 -1.30 4.46
N PRO A 254 7.87 -0.19 4.78
CA PRO A 254 7.51 0.83 3.81
C PRO A 254 8.66 1.27 2.89
N GLN A 255 9.92 1.24 3.33
CA GLN A 255 11.08 1.58 2.49
C GLN A 255 11.23 0.67 1.24
N ALA A 256 10.70 -0.54 1.28
CA ALA A 256 10.77 -1.52 0.20
C ALA A 256 9.55 -1.53 -0.72
N VAL A 257 8.55 -0.67 -0.47
CA VAL A 257 7.38 -0.49 -1.33
C VAL A 257 7.69 0.51 -2.45
N TRP A 258 7.06 0.31 -3.61
CA TRP A 258 7.27 1.12 -4.82
C TRP A 258 5.95 1.56 -5.48
N SER A 259 4.80 1.29 -4.86
CA SER A 259 3.49 1.65 -5.40
C SER A 259 3.01 2.99 -4.84
N PRO A 260 2.72 4.01 -5.68
CA PRO A 260 2.32 5.32 -5.21
C PRO A 260 0.84 5.35 -4.79
N GLN A 261 0.53 6.10 -3.74
CA GLN A 261 -0.84 6.40 -3.34
C GLN A 261 -1.60 7.12 -4.47
N PRO A 262 -2.94 6.98 -4.58
CA PRO A 262 -3.87 6.27 -3.69
C PRO A 262 -4.05 4.78 -4.02
N ARG A 263 -3.12 4.18 -4.79
CA ARG A 263 -3.08 2.73 -5.02
C ARG A 263 -3.01 2.01 -3.68
N LEU A 264 -3.88 1.01 -3.47
CA LEU A 264 -3.79 0.20 -2.27
C LEU A 264 -2.52 -0.64 -2.32
N THR A 265 -1.75 -0.58 -1.25
CA THR A 265 -0.53 -1.35 -1.10
C THR A 265 -0.63 -2.19 0.16
N GLU A 266 -0.21 -3.44 0.05
CA GLU A 266 -0.13 -4.37 1.17
C GLU A 266 1.30 -4.88 1.32
N ALA A 267 1.74 -5.03 2.57
CA ALA A 267 3.00 -5.58 2.99
C ALA A 267 2.73 -6.96 3.61
N CYS A 268 3.06 -8.02 2.87
CA CYS A 268 2.98 -9.38 3.35
C CYS A 268 4.29 -9.75 4.05
N PHE A 269 4.21 -10.21 5.29
CA PHE A 269 5.40 -10.61 6.05
C PHE A 269 5.10 -11.75 7.01
N LYS A 270 6.13 -12.54 7.30
CA LYS A 270 6.01 -13.76 8.10
C LYS A 270 6.05 -13.48 9.60
N LEU A 271 5.28 -14.26 10.33
CA LEU A 271 5.38 -14.50 11.76
C LEU A 271 5.48 -16.02 11.96
N PRO A 272 6.65 -16.57 12.38
CA PRO A 272 7.92 -15.90 12.68
C PRO A 272 8.57 -15.17 11.49
N SER A 273 9.48 -14.23 11.76
CA SER A 273 10.14 -13.42 10.72
C SER A 273 11.13 -14.21 9.83
N SER A 274 11.36 -15.49 10.11
CA SER A 274 12.21 -16.41 9.36
C SER A 274 11.54 -17.77 9.20
N GLY A 275 12.06 -18.61 8.31
CA GLY A 275 11.46 -19.90 7.97
C GLY A 275 10.45 -19.82 6.83
N ALA A 276 9.64 -20.87 6.69
CA ALA A 276 8.60 -20.99 5.67
C ALA A 276 7.37 -20.11 5.97
N TRP A 277 6.49 -19.95 4.98
CA TRP A 277 5.21 -19.26 5.15
C TRP A 277 4.16 -20.09 5.91
N TRP A 278 4.37 -21.41 5.99
CA TRP A 278 3.52 -22.39 6.68
C TRP A 278 4.24 -23.06 7.84
N TYR A 279 3.50 -23.81 8.66
CA TYR A 279 4.08 -24.54 9.79
C TYR A 279 4.96 -25.69 9.33
N SER A 280 6.25 -25.60 9.63
CA SER A 280 7.26 -26.61 9.26
C SER A 280 7.55 -27.62 10.37
N GLY A 281 6.74 -27.66 11.45
CA GLY A 281 6.96 -28.58 12.58
C GLY A 281 7.74 -27.97 13.74
N THR A 282 7.92 -26.65 13.78
CA THR A 282 8.72 -25.97 14.81
C THR A 282 7.96 -24.80 15.41
N ASP A 283 7.88 -24.76 16.74
CA ASP A 283 7.44 -23.58 17.51
C ASP A 283 8.58 -22.55 17.57
N SER A 284 8.80 -21.90 16.43
CA SER A 284 9.89 -20.95 16.19
C SER A 284 9.72 -19.66 16.99
N ALA A 285 10.83 -19.01 17.32
CA ALA A 285 10.83 -17.78 18.11
C ALA A 285 10.17 -16.62 17.35
N VAL A 286 9.33 -15.85 18.05
CA VAL A 286 8.67 -14.66 17.51
C VAL A 286 9.43 -13.40 17.94
N ASP A 287 9.85 -12.60 16.98
CA ASP A 287 10.35 -11.25 17.25
C ASP A 287 9.17 -10.28 17.37
N GLN A 288 8.72 -10.10 18.60
CA GLN A 288 7.58 -9.24 18.91
C GLN A 288 7.84 -7.77 18.53
N ALA A 289 9.04 -7.26 18.80
CA ALA A 289 9.36 -5.85 18.57
C ALA A 289 9.39 -5.53 17.08
N LEU A 290 10.02 -6.40 16.28
CA LEU A 290 10.02 -6.27 14.82
C LEU A 290 8.59 -6.29 14.26
N THR A 291 7.77 -7.23 14.72
CA THR A 291 6.43 -7.47 14.18
C THR A 291 5.47 -6.31 14.48
N LEU A 292 5.40 -5.87 15.75
CA LEU A 292 4.55 -4.73 16.14
C LEU A 292 4.99 -3.43 15.46
N ARG A 293 6.30 -3.13 15.47
CA ARG A 293 6.82 -1.92 14.82
C ARG A 293 6.59 -1.93 13.31
N ARG A 294 6.64 -3.09 12.66
CA ARG A 294 6.36 -3.21 11.23
C ARG A 294 4.89 -2.92 10.92
N LEU A 295 3.96 -3.47 11.71
CA LEU A 295 2.54 -3.16 11.57
C LEU A 295 2.27 -1.66 11.69
N ILE A 296 2.90 -1.01 12.68
CA ILE A 296 2.74 0.42 12.93
C ILE A 296 3.40 1.26 11.83
N ALA A 297 4.61 0.91 11.40
CA ALA A 297 5.31 1.58 10.30
C ALA A 297 4.50 1.53 8.99
N ASN A 298 3.92 0.36 8.68
CA ASN A 298 3.03 0.17 7.55
C ASN A 298 1.81 1.09 7.65
N SER A 299 1.12 1.10 8.79
CA SER A 299 -0.05 1.95 9.04
C SER A 299 0.29 3.44 8.88
N GLY A 300 1.42 3.89 9.44
CA GLY A 300 1.93 5.25 9.30
C GLY A 300 2.43 5.63 7.90
N SER A 301 2.36 4.70 6.94
CA SER A 301 2.65 4.91 5.52
C SER A 301 1.44 4.61 4.61
N SER A 302 0.26 4.38 5.20
CA SER A 302 -0.95 3.86 4.54
C SER A 302 -0.74 2.55 3.75
N VAL A 303 0.16 1.69 4.23
CA VAL A 303 0.38 0.33 3.72
C VAL A 303 -0.35 -0.64 4.64
N LYS A 304 -1.10 -1.59 4.07
CA LYS A 304 -1.82 -2.61 4.85
C LYS A 304 -0.85 -3.71 5.27
N SER A 305 -0.99 -4.24 6.48
CA SER A 305 -0.16 -5.35 6.96
C SER A 305 -0.87 -6.68 6.76
N LEU A 306 -0.34 -7.56 5.92
CA LEU A 306 -0.84 -8.92 5.82
C LEU A 306 0.16 -9.87 6.50
N MET A 307 -0.12 -10.18 7.77
CA MET A 307 0.78 -10.97 8.60
C MET A 307 0.52 -12.45 8.37
N ALA A 308 1.54 -13.21 8.00
CA ALA A 308 1.42 -14.65 7.80
C ALA A 308 1.76 -15.43 9.05
N GLU A 309 0.77 -16.15 9.59
CA GLU A 309 0.94 -17.05 10.74
C GLU A 309 0.86 -18.51 10.29
N THR A 310 1.60 -19.34 11.01
CA THR A 310 1.90 -20.71 10.60
C THR A 310 1.03 -21.69 11.38
N ALA A 311 -0.25 -21.80 11.01
CA ALA A 311 -1.18 -22.75 11.62
C ALA A 311 -0.69 -24.20 11.46
N GLN A 312 -0.79 -24.97 12.54
CA GLN A 312 -0.56 -26.42 12.55
C GLN A 312 -1.70 -27.15 11.82
N VAL A 313 -1.55 -28.46 11.56
CA VAL A 313 -2.58 -29.26 10.86
C VAL A 313 -3.95 -29.16 11.52
N ASN A 314 -4.04 -29.10 12.84
CA ASN A 314 -5.32 -28.93 13.55
C ASN A 314 -5.84 -27.48 13.59
N GLY A 315 -5.21 -26.56 12.85
CA GLY A 315 -5.56 -25.14 12.83
C GLY A 315 -4.98 -24.32 13.97
N ARG A 316 -4.46 -24.90 15.05
CA ARG A 316 -3.88 -24.11 16.15
C ARG A 316 -2.58 -23.46 15.72
N PHE A 317 -2.33 -22.23 16.18
CA PHE A 317 -1.02 -21.64 16.03
C PHE A 317 -0.04 -22.24 17.06
N PRO A 318 1.25 -22.33 16.73
CA PRO A 318 2.29 -22.65 17.69
C PRO A 318 2.24 -21.69 18.89
N SER A 319 2.56 -22.21 20.08
CA SER A 319 2.32 -21.50 21.34
C SER A 319 3.01 -20.13 21.43
N LYS A 320 4.15 -19.93 20.76
CA LYS A 320 4.81 -18.60 20.71
C LYS A 320 4.09 -17.59 19.83
N GLN A 321 3.39 -18.03 18.77
CA GLN A 321 2.52 -17.16 17.97
C GLN A 321 1.25 -16.83 18.74
N GLU A 322 0.62 -17.80 19.41
CA GLU A 322 -0.52 -17.52 20.29
C GLU A 322 -0.17 -16.54 21.42
N ALA A 323 1.02 -16.72 22.04
CA ALA A 323 1.53 -15.81 23.04
C ALA A 323 1.72 -14.39 22.47
N PHE A 324 2.28 -14.27 21.26
CA PHE A 324 2.38 -12.99 20.57
C PHE A 324 1.01 -12.36 20.34
N ASN A 325 0.03 -13.09 19.81
CA ASN A 325 -1.32 -12.56 19.55
C ASN A 325 -2.00 -12.06 20.82
N ASN A 326 -1.82 -12.75 21.95
CA ASN A 326 -2.36 -12.31 23.24
C ASN A 326 -1.71 -11.00 23.73
N VAL A 327 -0.40 -10.84 23.52
CA VAL A 327 0.30 -9.58 23.85
C VAL A 327 -0.10 -8.47 22.88
N ALA A 328 -0.15 -8.77 21.59
CA ALA A 328 -0.56 -7.85 20.54
C ALA A 328 -1.98 -7.32 20.78
N LYS A 329 -2.92 -8.17 21.21
CA LYS A 329 -4.27 -7.75 21.61
C LYS A 329 -4.22 -6.61 22.62
N THR A 330 -3.57 -6.85 23.74
CA THR A 330 -3.51 -5.88 24.85
C THR A 330 -2.79 -4.60 24.41
N TYR A 331 -1.72 -4.76 23.66
CA TYR A 331 -0.90 -3.64 23.21
C TYR A 331 -1.63 -2.76 22.18
N LEU A 332 -2.18 -3.38 21.13
CA LEU A 332 -2.91 -2.69 20.08
C LEU A 332 -4.17 -2.03 20.63
N ASP A 333 -4.92 -2.67 21.52
CA ASP A 333 -6.09 -2.07 22.19
C ASP A 333 -5.73 -0.71 22.83
N ALA A 334 -4.53 -0.58 23.41
CA ALA A 334 -4.08 0.64 24.08
C ALA A 334 -3.66 1.76 23.11
N ILE A 335 -3.30 1.44 21.87
CA ILE A 335 -2.86 2.43 20.88
C ILE A 335 -3.81 2.57 19.67
N TRP A 336 -4.84 1.73 19.56
CA TRP A 336 -5.60 1.57 18.31
C TRP A 336 -6.21 2.87 17.80
N GLY A 337 -6.62 3.78 18.68
CA GLY A 337 -7.16 5.10 18.29
C GLY A 337 -6.17 6.01 17.54
N SER A 338 -4.87 5.67 17.53
CA SER A 338 -3.84 6.36 16.72
C SER A 338 -3.60 5.73 15.34
N LEU A 339 -4.14 4.52 15.09
CA LEU A 339 -4.02 3.77 13.83
C LEU A 339 -5.36 3.65 13.09
N ASN A 340 -6.46 3.47 13.83
CA ASN A 340 -7.78 3.32 13.28
C ASN A 340 -8.33 4.65 12.75
N GLY A 341 -8.89 4.64 11.55
CA GLY A 341 -9.43 5.87 10.95
C GLY A 341 -8.37 6.93 10.68
N THR A 342 -7.10 6.54 10.53
CA THR A 342 -6.00 7.42 10.17
C THR A 342 -5.37 7.02 8.82
N GLU A 343 -4.59 7.92 8.24
CA GLU A 343 -3.71 7.68 7.11
C GLU A 343 -2.26 8.03 7.49
N GLY A 344 -1.28 7.59 6.69
CA GLY A 344 0.11 7.94 6.87
C GLY A 344 0.34 9.45 6.77
N GLY A 345 0.98 10.01 7.79
CA GLY A 345 1.30 11.43 7.90
C GLY A 345 2.66 11.76 7.29
N GLY A 346 2.74 12.95 6.68
CA GLY A 346 3.91 13.47 5.97
C GLY A 346 3.98 13.08 4.51
N TYR A 347 2.86 12.65 3.93
CA TYR A 347 2.68 12.26 2.53
C TYR A 347 1.53 13.07 1.90
N SER A 348 0.71 12.43 1.06
CA SER A 348 -0.40 13.02 0.31
C SER A 348 -1.59 13.45 1.19
N TYR A 349 -1.76 12.87 2.39
CA TYR A 349 -2.89 13.18 3.29
C TYR A 349 -2.58 14.29 4.32
N GLY A 350 -1.41 14.92 4.21
CA GLY A 350 -0.94 15.88 5.21
C GLY A 350 -0.23 15.22 6.38
N GLY A 351 -0.16 15.88 7.53
CA GLY A 351 0.55 15.39 8.71
C GLY A 351 2.03 15.77 8.81
N LEU A 352 2.62 15.44 9.97
CA LEU A 352 4.00 15.73 10.36
C LEU A 352 4.99 14.80 9.63
N ALA A 353 6.30 15.11 9.64
CA ALA A 353 7.25 14.29 8.88
C ALA A 353 7.59 12.96 9.58
N PRO A 354 7.48 11.81 8.89
CA PRO A 354 7.97 10.52 9.37
C PRO A 354 9.49 10.38 9.11
N GLY A 355 10.05 9.26 9.55
CA GLY A 355 11.42 8.84 9.24
C GLY A 355 12.40 9.06 10.39
N ALA A 356 13.63 9.42 10.04
CA ALA A 356 14.70 9.64 11.00
C ALA A 356 14.59 11.00 11.68
N TRP A 357 14.73 11.00 13.01
CA TRP A 357 14.68 12.17 13.87
C TRP A 357 15.97 12.29 14.69
N ASN A 358 16.00 13.17 15.69
CA ASN A 358 17.21 13.44 16.48
C ASN A 358 17.72 12.19 17.22
N ASP A 359 19.03 12.13 17.43
CA ASP A 359 19.69 11.17 18.31
C ASP A 359 19.38 9.69 18.02
N GLY A 360 19.24 9.36 16.73
CA GLY A 360 18.95 8.00 16.25
C GLY A 360 17.48 7.58 16.38
N ALA A 361 16.61 8.50 16.80
CA ALA A 361 15.18 8.23 16.81
C ALA A 361 14.65 7.99 15.39
N HIS A 362 13.67 7.10 15.27
CA HIS A 362 13.02 6.78 14.01
C HIS A 362 11.56 6.45 14.28
N GLY A 363 10.69 6.83 13.36
CA GLY A 363 9.28 6.52 13.51
C GLY A 363 8.45 6.91 12.30
N VAL A 364 7.15 6.85 12.50
CA VAL A 364 6.16 7.26 11.50
C VAL A 364 5.17 8.21 12.13
N THR A 365 4.32 8.82 11.32
CA THR A 365 3.22 9.64 11.82
C THR A 365 1.94 9.20 11.16
N THR A 366 0.81 9.41 11.83
CA THR A 366 -0.52 9.24 11.25
C THR A 366 -1.31 10.54 11.39
N VAL A 367 -2.30 10.73 10.52
CA VAL A 367 -3.24 11.85 10.54
C VAL A 367 -4.66 11.31 10.47
N SER A 368 -5.56 11.86 11.29
CA SER A 368 -6.95 11.44 11.32
C SER A 368 -7.66 11.75 9.99
N LYS A 369 -8.44 10.78 9.49
CA LYS A 369 -9.31 10.97 8.32
C LYS A 369 -10.47 11.92 8.63
N ALA A 370 -10.89 11.99 9.89
CA ALA A 370 -12.02 12.79 10.34
C ALA A 370 -11.62 14.21 10.79
N ASP A 371 -10.35 14.42 11.13
CA ASP A 371 -9.83 15.69 11.64
C ASP A 371 -8.39 15.89 11.14
N PRO A 372 -8.16 16.75 10.12
CA PRO A 372 -6.84 16.95 9.54
C PRO A 372 -5.85 17.65 10.47
N ASP A 373 -6.30 18.19 11.60
CA ASP A 373 -5.47 18.85 12.62
C ASP A 373 -5.11 17.92 13.79
N LEU A 374 -5.62 16.68 13.78
CA LEU A 374 -5.28 15.62 14.73
C LEU A 374 -4.24 14.66 14.13
N HIS A 375 -3.06 14.64 14.74
CA HIS A 375 -1.95 13.79 14.34
C HIS A 375 -1.48 12.90 15.48
N PHE A 376 -0.81 11.81 15.12
CA PHE A 376 -0.08 10.97 16.06
C PHE A 376 1.35 10.77 15.57
N VAL A 377 2.31 10.94 16.47
CA VAL A 377 3.72 10.62 16.23
C VAL A 377 4.02 9.29 16.92
N HIS A 378 4.44 8.31 16.12
CA HIS A 378 4.77 6.96 16.56
C HIS A 378 6.28 6.80 16.65
N VAL A 379 6.84 6.85 17.87
CA VAL A 379 8.28 6.73 18.09
C VAL A 379 8.65 5.26 18.26
N LEU A 380 9.06 4.64 17.15
CA LEU A 380 9.36 3.21 17.05
C LEU A 380 10.80 2.88 17.47
N THR A 381 11.72 3.82 17.25
CA THR A 381 13.06 3.82 17.85
C THR A 381 13.20 5.11 18.64
N LYS A 382 13.43 4.99 19.95
CA LYS A 382 13.60 6.14 20.84
C LYS A 382 14.95 6.86 20.64
N PRO A 383 15.03 8.16 20.91
CA PRO A 383 16.30 8.86 21.01
C PRO A 383 17.12 8.38 22.23
N SER A 384 18.40 8.80 22.29
CA SER A 384 19.26 8.56 23.46
C SER A 384 18.79 9.33 24.71
N GLY A 385 18.12 10.48 24.53
CA GLY A 385 17.64 11.36 25.60
C GLY A 385 16.11 11.35 25.81
N SER A 386 15.61 12.42 26.42
CA SER A 386 14.18 12.65 26.73
C SER A 386 13.49 13.67 25.83
N THR A 387 14.13 13.98 24.69
CA THR A 387 13.70 15.00 23.75
C THR A 387 13.47 14.38 22.37
N LEU A 388 12.34 14.70 21.76
CA LEU A 388 12.03 14.36 20.38
C LEU A 388 11.87 15.63 19.54
N THR A 389 12.49 15.67 18.37
CA THR A 389 12.39 16.77 17.42
C THR A 389 11.87 16.27 16.08
N VAL A 390 10.69 16.74 15.67
CA VAL A 390 10.01 16.34 14.44
C VAL A 390 9.82 17.56 13.53
N ARG A 391 9.95 17.39 12.21
CA ARG A 391 9.62 18.46 11.26
C ARG A 391 8.11 18.69 11.28
N ASP A 392 7.70 19.94 11.43
CA ASP A 392 6.30 20.32 11.65
C ASP A 392 5.43 20.28 10.39
N ASN A 393 6.06 20.15 9.21
CA ASN A 393 5.41 20.21 7.91
C ASN A 393 4.53 21.45 7.67
N GLY A 394 4.83 22.54 8.37
CA GLY A 394 4.08 23.80 8.39
C GLY A 394 2.92 23.82 9.37
N TYR A 395 2.61 22.75 10.09
CA TYR A 395 1.50 22.70 11.05
C TYR A 395 1.85 23.43 12.35
N ARG A 396 0.94 24.27 12.87
CA ARG A 396 1.14 24.92 14.17
C ARG A 396 0.60 24.05 15.30
N ALA A 397 1.48 23.49 16.12
CA ALA A 397 1.09 22.68 17.27
C ALA A 397 0.43 23.55 18.36
N GLN A 398 -0.70 23.08 18.89
CA GLN A 398 -1.41 23.68 20.02
C GLN A 398 -1.18 22.89 21.32
N ARG A 399 -1.25 21.57 21.22
CA ARG A 399 -1.17 20.68 22.37
C ARG A 399 -0.53 19.35 21.98
N ILE A 400 0.31 18.85 22.87
CA ILE A 400 0.95 17.54 22.74
C ILE A 400 0.72 16.76 24.02
N THR A 401 0.19 15.55 23.89
CA THR A 401 -0.05 14.63 25.01
C THR A 401 0.51 13.26 24.68
N ASP A 402 1.09 12.59 25.65
CA ASP A 402 1.27 11.15 25.57
C ASP A 402 -0.10 10.49 25.39
N PHE A 403 -0.27 9.70 24.33
CA PHE A 403 -1.58 9.21 23.91
C PHE A 403 -2.18 8.22 24.92
N ARG A 404 -1.34 7.40 25.56
CA ARG A 404 -1.81 6.33 26.46
C ARG A 404 -2.10 6.86 27.86
N THR A 405 -1.28 7.76 28.36
CA THR A 405 -1.41 8.30 29.72
C THR A 405 -2.25 9.58 29.77
N GLY A 406 -2.44 10.25 28.63
CA GLY A 406 -3.08 11.57 28.55
C GLY A 406 -2.22 12.69 29.13
N LYS A 407 -0.99 12.40 29.57
CA LYS A 407 -0.07 13.38 30.16
C LYS A 407 0.29 14.43 29.13
N GLN A 408 0.01 15.69 29.45
CA GLN A 408 0.46 16.81 28.62
C GLN A 408 1.98 16.94 28.68
N LEU A 409 2.58 17.13 27.51
CA LEU A 409 4.03 17.28 27.34
C LEU A 409 4.37 18.72 26.98
N SER A 410 5.50 19.18 27.50
CA SER A 410 6.08 20.47 27.12
C SER A 410 6.69 20.37 25.74
N PHE A 411 6.46 21.39 24.92
CA PHE A 411 7.11 21.51 23.62
C PHE A 411 7.44 22.96 23.30
N SER A 412 8.42 23.14 22.41
CA SER A 412 8.64 24.38 21.70
C SER A 412 8.48 24.15 20.20
N GLN A 413 8.15 25.19 19.46
CA GLN A 413 8.06 25.14 18.01
C GLN A 413 8.79 26.33 17.40
N GLY A 414 9.65 26.05 16.42
CA GLY A 414 10.40 27.07 15.71
C GLY A 414 11.30 26.45 14.64
N ASN A 415 11.69 27.25 13.66
CA ASN A 415 12.57 26.82 12.56
C ASN A 415 12.07 25.54 11.85
N GLY A 416 10.74 25.43 11.69
CA GLY A 416 10.08 24.32 11.00
C GLY A 416 10.04 23.01 11.79
N LYS A 417 10.29 23.05 13.11
CA LYS A 417 10.38 21.86 13.96
C LYS A 417 9.58 22.05 15.24
N ILE A 418 9.00 20.95 15.71
CA ILE A 418 8.42 20.80 17.04
C ILE A 418 9.45 20.02 17.87
N THR A 419 9.87 20.57 19.01
CA THR A 419 10.76 19.92 19.97
C THR A 419 9.98 19.63 21.25
N ILE A 420 9.72 18.35 21.49
CA ILE A 420 8.97 17.82 22.63
C ILE A 420 9.98 17.39 23.70
N THR A 421 9.80 17.82 24.95
CA THR A 421 10.74 17.57 26.04
C THR A 421 10.07 16.88 27.23
N GLY A 422 10.89 16.23 28.06
CA GLY A 422 10.42 15.57 29.28
C GLY A 422 9.74 14.22 29.04
N ILE A 423 10.04 13.57 27.92
CA ILE A 423 9.59 12.20 27.64
C ILE A 423 10.50 11.26 28.45
N ALA A 424 10.00 10.81 29.60
CA ALA A 424 10.73 9.92 30.49
C ALA A 424 10.42 8.44 30.22
N ASP A 425 9.17 8.14 29.91
CA ASP A 425 8.64 6.78 29.82
C ASP A 425 8.50 6.37 28.36
N TRP A 426 9.62 5.97 27.76
CA TRP A 426 9.63 5.42 26.40
C TRP A 426 9.09 3.99 26.41
N ASP A 427 8.08 3.75 25.57
CA ASP A 427 7.54 2.43 25.35
C ASP A 427 8.49 1.54 24.54
N PRO A 428 8.54 0.22 24.83
CA PRO A 428 9.42 -0.71 24.14
C PRO A 428 9.12 -0.86 22.64
N TYR A 429 7.89 -0.60 22.16
CA TYR A 429 7.53 -0.80 20.75
C TYR A 429 7.19 0.50 20.04
N ASP A 430 6.37 1.35 20.65
CA ASP A 430 5.85 2.57 20.05
C ASP A 430 5.38 3.58 21.11
N THR A 431 6.17 4.63 21.32
CA THR A 431 5.71 5.78 22.13
C THR A 431 4.86 6.68 21.26
N VAL A 432 3.55 6.73 21.55
CA VAL A 432 2.57 7.46 20.75
C VAL A 432 2.30 8.83 21.37
N LEU A 433 2.58 9.89 20.61
CA LEU A 433 2.32 11.26 21.00
C LEU A 433 1.16 11.79 20.16
N LYS A 434 0.05 12.15 20.80
CA LYS A 434 -1.04 12.88 20.14
C LYS A 434 -0.65 14.34 20.00
N VAL A 435 -0.74 14.87 18.79
CA VAL A 435 -0.44 16.28 18.45
C VAL A 435 -1.70 16.90 17.86
N GLU A 436 -2.26 17.88 18.55
CA GLU A 436 -3.34 18.73 18.03
C GLU A 436 -2.74 20.01 17.47
N THR A 437 -3.16 20.37 16.26
CA THR A 437 -2.63 21.53 15.52
C THR A 437 -3.73 22.52 15.17
N ASP A 438 -3.34 23.63 14.55
CA ASP A 438 -4.22 24.71 14.05
C ASP A 438 -3.83 25.00 12.60
N GLY A 439 -3.98 23.98 11.75
CA GLY A 439 -3.66 24.02 10.34
C GLY A 439 -2.20 24.33 10.03
N ARG A 440 -1.95 24.47 8.72
CA ARG A 440 -0.65 24.90 8.20
C ARG A 440 -0.55 26.42 8.18
N GLN A 441 0.62 26.94 8.53
CA GLN A 441 0.92 28.36 8.53
C GLN A 441 2.17 28.68 7.70
N GLY A 442 2.25 29.93 7.23
CA GLY A 442 3.43 30.43 6.53
C GLY A 442 3.67 29.77 5.16
N LEU A 443 2.62 29.23 4.52
CA LEU A 443 2.68 28.74 3.14
C LEU A 443 2.17 29.79 2.16
N ILE A 444 2.83 29.91 1.02
CA ILE A 444 2.30 30.67 -0.10
C ILE A 444 1.20 29.82 -0.76
N PRO A 445 -0.04 30.33 -0.93
CA PRO A 445 -1.13 29.55 -1.52
C PRO A 445 -0.79 29.08 -2.94
N ALA A 446 -1.01 27.79 -3.24
CA ALA A 446 -0.68 27.18 -4.53
C ALA A 446 -1.39 27.87 -5.71
N ASN A 447 -2.67 28.24 -5.52
CA ASN A 447 -3.45 28.99 -6.51
C ASN A 447 -2.96 30.44 -6.74
N SER A 448 -2.01 30.94 -5.94
CA SER A 448 -1.41 32.27 -6.08
C SER A 448 -0.10 32.27 -6.85
N MET A 449 0.34 31.12 -7.37
CA MET A 449 1.59 30.96 -8.13
C MET A 449 1.37 30.09 -9.38
N THR A 450 2.35 30.08 -10.27
CA THR A 450 2.40 29.13 -11.40
C THR A 450 3.72 28.39 -11.45
N ALA A 451 3.69 27.14 -11.91
CA ALA A 451 4.88 26.34 -12.13
C ALA A 451 5.14 26.13 -13.63
N SER A 452 6.41 26.21 -14.03
CA SER A 452 6.92 25.79 -15.34
C SER A 452 8.13 24.87 -15.15
N ALA A 453 8.44 24.04 -16.14
CA ALA A 453 9.60 23.17 -16.10
C ALA A 453 10.45 23.32 -17.37
N SER A 454 11.74 23.04 -17.26
CA SER A 454 12.60 22.93 -18.45
C SER A 454 12.33 21.66 -19.27
N SER A 455 11.61 20.69 -18.68
CA SER A 455 11.16 19.46 -19.35
C SER A 455 9.94 18.90 -18.61
N SER A 456 8.96 18.39 -19.37
CA SER A 456 7.81 17.64 -18.86
C SER A 456 7.48 16.50 -19.82
N ALA A 457 7.06 15.36 -19.29
CA ALA A 457 6.45 14.32 -20.12
C ALA A 457 5.03 14.74 -20.53
N SER A 458 4.54 14.19 -21.64
CA SER A 458 3.17 14.45 -22.10
C SER A 458 2.16 13.99 -21.05
N GLY A 459 1.15 14.81 -20.74
CA GLY A 459 0.14 14.51 -19.72
C GLY A 459 0.57 14.77 -18.26
N HIS A 460 1.84 15.12 -18.01
CA HIS A 460 2.39 15.34 -16.67
C HIS A 460 3.10 16.71 -16.56
N PRO A 461 2.35 17.81 -16.72
CA PRO A 461 2.91 19.16 -16.79
C PRO A 461 3.44 19.65 -15.43
N ALA A 462 4.29 20.67 -15.46
CA ALA A 462 4.82 21.30 -14.24
C ALA A 462 3.73 21.85 -13.31
N SER A 463 2.58 22.26 -13.86
CA SER A 463 1.44 22.75 -13.05
C SER A 463 0.87 21.68 -12.10
N ALA A 464 1.13 20.39 -12.36
CA ALA A 464 0.63 19.31 -11.52
C ALA A 464 1.20 19.36 -10.09
N VAL A 465 2.40 19.92 -9.88
CA VAL A 465 2.95 20.05 -8.52
C VAL A 465 2.22 21.07 -7.62
N LEU A 466 1.18 21.74 -8.14
CA LEU A 466 0.39 22.77 -7.45
C LEU A 466 -1.12 22.47 -7.43
N ASP A 467 -1.58 21.38 -8.03
CA ASP A 467 -3.03 21.12 -8.23
C ASP A 467 -3.72 20.41 -7.06
N ALA A 468 -2.94 19.85 -6.12
CA ALA A 468 -3.41 19.05 -4.99
C ALA A 468 -4.19 17.78 -5.38
N ASP A 469 -4.10 17.35 -6.64
CA ASP A 469 -4.68 16.08 -7.11
C ASP A 469 -3.73 14.93 -6.74
N PRO A 470 -4.15 13.95 -5.91
CA PRO A 470 -3.31 12.81 -5.56
C PRO A 470 -2.97 11.89 -6.76
N GLN A 471 -3.67 12.04 -7.89
CA GLN A 471 -3.38 11.34 -9.14
C GLN A 471 -2.56 12.20 -10.13
N GLY A 472 -2.49 13.51 -9.89
CA GLY A 472 -1.66 14.45 -10.63
C GLY A 472 -0.19 14.35 -10.20
N TYR A 473 0.72 14.41 -11.16
CA TYR A 473 2.15 14.52 -10.88
C TYR A 473 2.88 15.14 -12.06
N TRP A 474 4.02 15.77 -11.77
CA TRP A 474 4.98 16.20 -12.79
C TRP A 474 6.00 15.09 -13.05
N ASP A 475 6.33 14.87 -14.33
CA ASP A 475 7.34 13.94 -14.80
C ASP A 475 8.42 14.69 -15.57
N ASN A 476 9.70 14.50 -15.19
CA ASN A 476 10.83 15.19 -15.81
C ASN A 476 11.15 14.78 -17.25
N ASN A 477 10.45 13.80 -17.81
CA ASN A 477 10.68 13.20 -19.13
C ASN A 477 12.09 12.60 -19.25
N THR A 478 12.60 11.99 -18.18
CA THR A 478 13.93 11.37 -18.12
C THR A 478 15.09 12.34 -18.43
N LYS A 479 14.88 13.65 -18.32
CA LYS A 479 15.93 14.67 -18.53
C LYS A 479 16.53 15.09 -17.20
N LEU A 480 17.86 15.10 -17.13
CA LEU A 480 18.64 15.69 -16.04
C LEU A 480 19.87 16.41 -16.62
N PRO A 481 20.29 17.58 -16.08
CA PRO A 481 19.58 18.32 -15.05
C PRO A 481 18.23 18.86 -15.54
N VAL A 482 17.28 19.03 -14.64
CA VAL A 482 15.93 19.55 -14.92
C VAL A 482 15.56 20.60 -13.89
N SER A 483 14.76 21.59 -14.28
CA SER A 483 14.31 22.63 -13.37
C SER A 483 12.79 22.73 -13.31
N LEU A 484 12.27 23.00 -12.11
CA LEU A 484 10.94 23.52 -11.83
C LEU A 484 11.10 24.99 -11.40
N THR A 485 10.39 25.89 -12.08
CA THR A 485 10.38 27.33 -11.79
C THR A 485 8.98 27.74 -11.35
N PHE A 486 8.90 28.40 -10.20
CA PHE A 486 7.68 28.93 -9.61
C PHE A 486 7.66 30.45 -9.76
N ASP A 487 6.66 31.00 -10.44
CA ASP A 487 6.34 32.43 -10.47
C ASP A 487 5.32 32.73 -9.37
N LEU A 488 5.76 33.41 -8.32
CA LEU A 488 4.93 33.81 -7.18
C LEU A 488 4.05 35.04 -7.48
N ARG A 489 4.04 35.53 -8.74
CA ARG A 489 3.32 36.71 -9.27
C ARG A 489 3.81 38.06 -8.76
N SER A 490 4.29 38.12 -7.52
CA SER A 490 4.92 39.27 -6.90
C SER A 490 6.12 38.83 -6.06
N ALA A 491 6.94 39.77 -5.61
CA ALA A 491 7.96 39.45 -4.62
C ALA A 491 7.28 38.98 -3.31
N LYS A 492 7.68 37.81 -2.80
CA LYS A 492 7.20 37.24 -1.54
C LYS A 492 8.38 36.74 -0.72
N SER A 493 8.21 36.69 0.60
CA SER A 493 9.19 36.03 1.47
C SER A 493 9.21 34.53 1.18
N ILE A 494 10.41 33.94 1.17
CA ILE A 494 10.65 32.51 0.93
C ILE A 494 11.69 32.03 1.96
N GLN A 495 11.43 30.90 2.60
CA GLN A 495 12.31 30.28 3.61
C GLN A 495 12.53 28.80 3.39
N TYR A 496 11.62 28.08 2.73
CA TYR A 496 11.82 26.67 2.39
C TYR A 496 10.98 26.22 1.20
N LEU A 497 11.39 25.09 0.61
CA LEU A 497 10.56 24.27 -0.26
C LEU A 497 10.26 22.95 0.45
N ALA A 498 9.02 22.51 0.40
CA ALA A 498 8.59 21.18 0.84
C ALA A 498 8.19 20.36 -0.39
N ILE A 499 8.84 19.23 -0.61
CA ILE A 499 8.73 18.45 -1.85
C ILE A 499 8.16 17.08 -1.51
N ASN A 500 6.93 16.81 -1.94
CA ASN A 500 6.35 15.48 -1.90
C ASN A 500 6.71 14.75 -3.21
N GLN A 501 7.66 13.83 -3.11
CA GLN A 501 8.10 13.03 -4.25
C GLN A 501 7.18 11.82 -4.38
N ARG A 502 6.84 11.45 -5.62
CA ARG A 502 5.95 10.32 -5.83
C ARG A 502 6.59 9.04 -5.31
N GLU A 503 5.83 8.26 -4.55
CA GLU A 503 6.31 7.02 -3.91
C GLU A 503 6.28 5.83 -4.91
N TRP A 504 6.93 6.00 -6.08
CA TRP A 504 6.94 5.02 -7.18
C TRP A 504 8.21 4.15 -7.24
N SER A 505 9.02 4.19 -6.18
CA SER A 505 10.26 3.44 -6.04
C SER A 505 10.62 3.24 -4.57
N VAL A 506 11.38 2.18 -4.30
CA VAL A 506 11.98 1.92 -2.99
C VAL A 506 12.82 3.10 -2.50
N SER A 507 12.97 3.27 -1.18
CA SER A 507 13.76 4.38 -0.60
C SER A 507 15.19 3.99 -0.23
N TYR A 508 15.68 2.83 -0.68
CA TYR A 508 17.07 2.39 -0.58
C TYR A 508 17.42 1.49 -1.77
N ALA A 509 18.70 1.24 -2.02
CA ALA A 509 19.09 0.29 -3.06
C ALA A 509 18.88 -1.16 -2.57
N ARG A 510 17.89 -1.85 -3.13
CA ARG A 510 17.62 -3.27 -2.85
C ARG A 510 18.48 -4.20 -3.71
N SER A 511 18.74 -3.79 -4.94
CA SER A 511 19.61 -4.47 -5.90
C SER A 511 20.09 -3.48 -6.97
N ASP A 512 20.91 -3.95 -7.91
CA ASP A 512 21.35 -3.14 -9.05
C ASP A 512 20.20 -2.66 -9.95
N THR A 513 19.04 -3.34 -9.91
CA THR A 513 17.87 -3.07 -10.75
C THR A 513 16.64 -2.59 -9.96
N GLU A 514 16.80 -2.35 -8.66
CA GLU A 514 15.73 -1.87 -7.78
C GLU A 514 16.27 -0.80 -6.83
N GLN A 515 16.24 0.45 -7.30
CA GLN A 515 16.81 1.62 -6.62
C GLN A 515 15.81 2.77 -6.51
N SER A 516 16.19 3.82 -5.76
CA SER A 516 15.36 4.99 -5.50
C SER A 516 15.39 6.00 -6.65
N ALA A 517 14.23 6.40 -7.16
CA ALA A 517 14.11 7.44 -8.19
C ALA A 517 14.07 8.87 -7.61
N ARG A 518 14.28 9.02 -6.30
CA ARG A 518 14.18 10.31 -5.61
C ARG A 518 15.32 11.25 -6.00
N ILE A 519 15.08 12.55 -5.85
CA ILE A 519 16.07 13.62 -5.95
C ILE A 519 17.25 13.27 -5.05
N ARG A 520 18.45 13.34 -5.63
CA ARG A 520 19.70 13.28 -4.88
C ARG A 520 20.27 14.69 -4.82
N ASP A 521 20.94 15.16 -5.86
CA ASP A 521 21.61 16.47 -5.84
C ASP A 521 20.73 17.57 -6.43
N TYR A 522 20.69 18.73 -5.78
CA TYR A 522 19.86 19.86 -6.18
C TYR A 522 20.56 21.22 -5.99
N GLN A 523 19.97 22.24 -6.61
CA GLN A 523 20.22 23.65 -6.32
C GLN A 523 18.92 24.46 -6.31
N ILE A 524 18.86 25.46 -5.44
CA ILE A 524 17.79 26.47 -5.37
C ILE A 524 18.36 27.81 -5.79
N GLN A 525 17.69 28.45 -6.75
CA GLN A 525 17.95 29.82 -7.15
C GLN A 525 16.68 30.66 -6.99
N VAL A 526 16.84 31.97 -6.82
CA VAL A 526 15.73 32.91 -6.70
C VAL A 526 15.97 34.12 -7.59
N SER A 527 14.91 34.69 -8.15
CA SER A 527 15.04 35.80 -9.10
C SER A 527 13.93 36.84 -8.90
N SER A 528 14.25 38.09 -9.25
CA SER A 528 13.26 39.18 -9.27
C SER A 528 12.47 39.21 -10.58
N ASP A 529 13.08 38.79 -11.69
CA ASP A 529 12.58 38.97 -13.07
C ASP A 529 12.36 37.65 -13.83
N GLY A 530 12.88 36.54 -13.32
CA GLY A 530 12.80 35.22 -13.94
C GLY A 530 13.88 34.95 -14.99
N THR A 531 14.76 35.92 -15.24
CA THR A 531 15.85 35.85 -16.23
C THR A 531 17.23 35.91 -15.60
N ASP A 532 17.47 36.80 -14.63
CA ASP A 532 18.71 36.85 -13.86
C ASP A 532 18.53 36.09 -12.54
N TRP A 533 19.26 34.98 -12.40
CA TRP A 533 19.14 34.05 -11.28
C TRP A 533 20.25 34.18 -10.26
N GLY A 534 21.34 34.89 -10.58
CA GLY A 534 22.54 34.93 -9.75
C GLY A 534 23.06 33.54 -9.35
N SER A 535 23.74 33.48 -8.21
CA SER A 535 24.20 32.23 -7.60
C SER A 535 23.07 31.47 -6.90
N ALA A 536 23.23 30.16 -6.75
CA ALA A 536 22.32 29.35 -5.96
C ALA A 536 22.33 29.80 -4.49
N VAL A 537 21.15 30.07 -3.92
CA VAL A 537 20.98 30.37 -2.49
C VAL A 537 21.11 29.11 -1.63
N LYS A 538 20.99 27.93 -2.25
CA LYS A 538 21.22 26.63 -1.62
C LYS A 538 21.64 25.61 -2.67
N THR A 539 22.61 24.77 -2.34
CA THR A 539 22.89 23.51 -3.03
C THR A 539 22.96 22.40 -1.98
N GLY A 540 22.75 21.16 -2.39
CA GLY A 540 22.90 20.03 -1.47
C GLY A 540 22.39 18.72 -2.03
N THR A 541 22.30 17.75 -1.13
CA THR A 541 21.78 16.41 -1.40
C THR A 541 20.57 16.16 -0.51
N LEU A 542 19.47 15.64 -1.08
CA LEU A 542 18.33 15.12 -0.33
C LEU A 542 18.53 13.64 -0.01
N PRO A 543 18.14 13.17 1.17
CA PRO A 543 18.22 11.75 1.50
C PRO A 543 17.28 10.95 0.60
N SER A 544 17.64 9.69 0.35
CA SER A 544 16.69 8.72 -0.18
C SER A 544 15.76 8.30 0.97
N ALA A 545 14.69 9.04 1.18
CA ALA A 545 13.73 8.82 2.25
C ALA A 545 12.31 8.98 1.73
N ARG A 546 11.37 8.25 2.35
CA ARG A 546 9.95 8.40 2.08
C ARG A 546 9.40 9.67 2.75
N GLY A 547 8.30 10.19 2.21
CA GLY A 547 7.61 11.35 2.75
C GLY A 547 8.24 12.68 2.32
N VAL A 548 7.59 13.78 2.68
CA VAL A 548 7.96 15.14 2.25
C VAL A 548 9.38 15.48 2.68
N GLN A 549 10.18 15.93 1.70
CA GLN A 549 11.54 16.41 1.93
C GLN A 549 11.58 17.95 1.94
N PHE A 550 12.31 18.51 2.90
CA PHE A 550 12.44 19.96 3.06
C PHE A 550 13.80 20.47 2.62
N ILE A 551 13.79 21.59 1.91
CA ILE A 551 14.97 22.38 1.57
C ILE A 551 14.81 23.75 2.22
N ASP A 552 15.42 23.93 3.39
CA ASP A 552 15.50 25.23 4.06
C ASP A 552 16.55 26.13 3.38
N ILE A 553 16.18 27.39 3.16
CA ILE A 553 17.03 28.41 2.53
C ILE A 553 17.15 29.66 3.41
N PRO A 554 18.21 30.48 3.24
CA PRO A 554 18.25 31.80 3.86
C PRO A 554 17.00 32.62 3.48
N ALA A 555 16.37 33.25 4.46
CA ALA A 555 15.18 34.05 4.24
C ALA A 555 15.43 35.12 3.18
N THR A 556 14.63 35.11 2.11
CA THR A 556 14.80 36.02 0.98
C THR A 556 13.44 36.51 0.49
N THR A 557 13.42 37.64 -0.22
CA THR A 557 12.19 38.20 -0.82
C THR A 557 12.38 38.37 -2.32
N LYS A 558 11.76 37.47 -3.08
CA LYS A 558 11.90 37.37 -4.55
C LYS A 558 10.58 36.92 -5.18
N ARG A 559 10.44 37.11 -6.49
CA ARG A 559 9.24 36.72 -7.24
C ARG A 559 9.32 35.29 -7.76
N TYR A 560 10.52 34.85 -8.12
CA TYR A 560 10.72 33.54 -8.72
C TYR A 560 11.58 32.66 -7.84
N VAL A 561 11.23 31.37 -7.80
CA VAL A 561 12.00 30.30 -7.16
C VAL A 561 12.25 29.21 -8.19
N ARG A 562 13.48 28.73 -8.32
CA ARG A 562 13.83 27.62 -9.20
C ARG A 562 14.50 26.51 -8.41
N LEU A 563 13.88 25.34 -8.42
CA LEU A 563 14.51 24.08 -8.04
C LEU A 563 15.14 23.48 -9.30
N THR A 564 16.45 23.31 -9.32
CA THR A 564 17.12 22.47 -10.33
C THR A 564 17.57 21.18 -9.68
N VAL A 565 17.14 20.06 -10.24
CA VAL A 565 17.56 18.71 -9.86
C VAL A 565 18.69 18.29 -10.79
N ASN A 566 19.86 18.03 -10.20
CA ASN A 566 21.07 17.65 -10.92
C ASN A 566 21.18 16.13 -11.08
N SER A 567 20.71 15.36 -10.10
CA SER A 567 20.80 13.90 -10.09
C SER A 567 19.65 13.26 -9.30
N THR A 568 19.41 11.98 -9.57
CA THR A 568 18.55 11.09 -8.77
C THR A 568 19.39 10.00 -8.10
N TRP A 569 18.84 9.27 -7.13
CA TRP A 569 19.56 8.20 -6.44
C TRP A 569 19.83 6.96 -7.32
N ALA A 570 18.94 6.63 -8.26
CA ALA A 570 19.07 5.47 -9.12
C ALA A 570 20.32 5.56 -10.03
N ALA A 571 21.12 4.50 -10.02
CA ALA A 571 22.24 4.29 -10.92
C ALA A 571 21.78 3.81 -12.31
N ALA A 572 22.70 3.85 -13.29
CA ALA A 572 22.42 3.45 -14.67
C ALA A 572 22.04 1.96 -14.84
N THR A 573 22.35 1.13 -13.84
CA THR A 573 21.99 -0.29 -13.80
C THR A 573 20.48 -0.50 -13.63
N ASP A 574 19.77 0.42 -12.96
CA ASP A 574 18.31 0.40 -12.88
C ASP A 574 17.73 1.21 -14.04
N THR A 575 17.65 0.60 -15.21
CA THR A 575 17.13 1.25 -16.43
C THR A 575 15.68 1.68 -16.31
N LYS A 576 14.91 1.08 -15.39
CA LYS A 576 13.51 1.46 -15.16
C LYS A 576 13.41 2.82 -14.48
N ARG A 577 14.37 3.19 -13.61
CA ARG A 577 14.32 4.38 -12.74
C ARG A 577 15.44 5.40 -13.00
N TYR A 578 16.48 5.03 -13.74
CA TYR A 578 17.63 5.89 -14.01
C TYR A 578 17.20 7.22 -14.66
N LYS A 579 17.58 8.35 -14.02
CA LYS A 579 17.25 9.73 -14.42
C LYS A 579 15.76 10.09 -14.44
N LYS A 580 14.87 9.20 -14.00
CA LYS A 580 13.43 9.47 -13.95
C LYS A 580 13.07 10.06 -12.59
N LEU A 581 12.24 11.08 -12.60
CA LEU A 581 11.78 11.76 -11.40
C LEU A 581 10.33 12.16 -11.57
N LEU A 582 9.52 11.79 -10.57
CA LEU A 582 8.11 12.14 -10.46
C LEU A 582 7.88 12.91 -9.15
N ILE A 583 7.20 14.04 -9.21
CA ILE A 583 6.88 14.87 -8.04
C ILE A 583 5.37 15.11 -8.02
N ASP A 584 4.74 14.79 -6.88
CA ASP A 584 3.30 14.99 -6.68
C ASP A 584 3.01 16.43 -6.23
N GLU A 585 3.83 17.00 -5.32
CA GLU A 585 3.56 18.34 -4.76
C GLU A 585 4.85 19.10 -4.45
N VAL A 586 4.84 20.42 -4.69
CA VAL A 586 5.82 21.34 -4.11
C VAL A 586 5.10 22.50 -3.40
N ARG A 587 5.37 22.67 -2.11
CA ARG A 587 4.91 23.80 -1.32
C ARG A 587 6.07 24.77 -1.04
N ILE A 588 5.78 26.07 -1.11
CA ILE A 588 6.76 27.13 -0.81
C ILE A 588 6.36 27.81 0.50
N GLY A 589 7.26 27.77 1.47
CA GLY A 589 7.08 28.44 2.76
C GLY A 589 7.58 29.87 2.73
N SER A 590 6.73 30.82 3.09
CA SER A 590 7.11 32.20 3.40
C SER A 590 7.59 32.39 4.84
N GLY A 591 7.29 31.43 5.72
CA GLY A 591 7.74 31.41 7.10
C GLY A 591 7.47 30.07 7.77
N TYR A 592 8.14 29.81 8.88
CA TYR A 592 7.88 28.64 9.72
C TYR A 592 6.65 28.85 10.59
N ALA A 593 5.93 27.76 10.90
CA ALA A 593 4.81 27.79 11.83
C ALA A 593 5.27 28.17 13.25
N GLY A 594 4.37 28.81 14.00
CA GLY A 594 4.66 29.25 15.38
C GLY A 594 5.57 30.47 15.50
N LYS A 595 6.04 31.05 14.39
CA LYS A 595 6.71 32.36 14.42
C LYS A 595 5.66 33.43 14.71
N SER A 596 5.71 34.03 15.91
CA SER A 596 5.02 35.29 16.19
C SER A 596 5.49 36.32 15.15
N SER A 597 4.55 36.84 14.36
CA SER A 597 4.78 37.90 13.38
C SER A 597 5.40 39.14 14.02
#